data_AF-A0A919DYF9-F1
#
_entry.id   AF-A0A919DYF9-F1
#
_cell.length_a   1.000
_cell.length_b   1.000
_cell.length_c   1.000
_cell.angle_alpha   90.00
_cell.angle_beta   90.00
_cell.angle_gamma   90.00
#
_symmetry.space_group_name_H-M   'P 1'
#
loop_
_entity.id
_entity.type
_entity.pdbx_description
1 polymer ?
#
loop_
_entity_poly.entity_id
_entity_poly.type
_entity_poly.pdbx_seq_one_letter_code
_entity_poly.pdbx_strand_id
1 'polypeptide(L)'
;MANKPDFGVLLTRLMNHRRVDVAWLSSASGVPEAELRSVVSGRAPSAAQLDKLAPALGFHAADLHVIADVPVPEVLPPRGSAAGSAVVALVRIAMALPPEQRALVQRLVDQMPLELEEPSSAPPYVFDQHEAGFGAMLVNLLCGNRNLHSVAAVARVLALLTEGRVYLAASTIGGIGRGRVPLTAERVEGFATALGIPAGDLAAITGVELGEASRPCDPLAAEMAGLVWKCRCLTAAQVGYVRDEAESMLVAVPDDAPDEAWNRVRQRHGRWWGAPRR
;
A
#
# COMPACT_ATOMS: atom_id res chain seq x y z
N MET A 1 -8.20 -0.93 -25.16
CA MET A 1 -8.17 -0.86 -23.68
C MET A 1 -9.18 0.18 -23.27
N ALA A 2 -10.05 -0.09 -22.29
CA ALA A 2 -11.01 0.91 -21.84
C ALA A 2 -10.27 1.94 -20.96
N ASN A 3 -10.41 3.23 -21.27
CA ASN A 3 -9.89 4.31 -20.43
C ASN A 3 -10.45 4.17 -19.01
N LYS A 4 -9.64 4.52 -18.00
CA LYS A 4 -10.11 4.58 -16.61
C LYS A 4 -11.32 5.53 -16.55
N PRO A 5 -12.46 5.10 -15.98
CA PRO A 5 -13.65 5.96 -15.89
C PRO A 5 -13.38 7.11 -14.91
N ASP A 6 -14.23 8.14 -14.96
CA ASP A 6 -14.15 9.26 -14.04
C ASP A 6 -14.34 8.84 -12.57
N PHE A 7 -13.92 9.71 -11.66
CA PHE A 7 -14.03 9.45 -10.23
C PHE A 7 -15.49 9.26 -9.77
N GLY A 8 -16.47 9.90 -10.40
CA GLY A 8 -17.90 9.77 -10.07
C GLY A 8 -18.40 8.33 -10.25
N VAL A 9 -17.99 7.68 -11.33
CA VAL A 9 -18.26 6.26 -11.59
C VAL A 9 -17.58 5.38 -10.55
N LEU A 10 -16.31 5.64 -10.23
CA LEU A 10 -15.57 4.88 -9.21
C LEU A 10 -16.25 4.98 -7.84
N LEU A 11 -16.62 6.20 -7.46
CA LEU A 11 -17.31 6.47 -6.20
C LEU A 11 -18.67 5.77 -6.14
N THR A 12 -19.44 5.83 -7.23
CA THR A 12 -20.73 5.13 -7.33
C THR A 12 -20.59 3.62 -7.16
N ARG A 13 -19.59 3.01 -7.82
CA ARG A 13 -19.32 1.57 -7.66
C ARG A 13 -18.98 1.21 -6.22
N LEU A 14 -18.11 2.00 -5.58
CA LEU A 14 -17.72 1.79 -4.19
C LEU A 14 -18.92 1.94 -3.24
N MET A 15 -19.75 2.97 -3.44
CA MET A 15 -20.94 3.20 -2.63
C MET A 15 -21.95 2.05 -2.78
N ASN A 16 -22.19 1.58 -4.00
CA ASN A 16 -23.05 0.42 -4.26
C ASN A 16 -22.51 -0.84 -3.59
N HIS A 17 -21.19 -1.08 -3.68
CA HIS A 17 -20.53 -2.20 -3.01
C HIS A 17 -20.73 -2.17 -1.49
N ARG A 18 -20.54 -0.99 -0.88
CA ARG A 18 -20.69 -0.78 0.57
C ARG A 18 -22.14 -0.59 1.03
N ARG A 19 -23.10 -0.53 0.08
CA ARG A 19 -24.53 -0.29 0.33
C ARG A 19 -24.77 1.02 1.09
N VAL A 20 -24.06 2.07 0.71
CA VAL A 20 -24.21 3.43 1.25
C VAL A 20 -24.68 4.39 0.15
N ASP A 21 -25.30 5.49 0.55
CA ASP A 21 -25.81 6.52 -0.38
C ASP A 21 -25.12 7.87 -0.18
N VAL A 22 -25.51 8.87 -0.99
CA VAL A 22 -24.88 10.19 -1.00
C VAL A 22 -25.17 10.93 0.32
N ALA A 23 -26.33 10.70 0.92
CA ALA A 23 -26.70 11.31 2.19
C ALA A 23 -25.81 10.81 3.33
N TRP A 24 -25.57 9.49 3.38
CA TRP A 24 -24.61 8.90 4.30
C TRP A 24 -23.21 9.47 4.11
N LEU A 25 -22.74 9.52 2.86
CA LEU A 25 -21.38 10.01 2.56
C LEU A 25 -21.23 11.51 2.88
N SER A 26 -22.28 12.31 2.65
CA SER A 26 -22.33 13.72 3.03
C SER A 26 -22.20 13.88 4.54
N SER A 27 -22.98 13.12 5.30
CA SER A 27 -22.92 13.12 6.77
C SER A 27 -21.55 12.67 7.29
N ALA A 28 -20.94 11.64 6.69
CA ALA A 28 -19.68 11.07 7.14
C ALA A 28 -18.46 11.94 6.80
N SER A 29 -18.48 12.63 5.66
CA SER A 29 -17.36 13.46 5.17
C SER A 29 -17.51 14.95 5.50
N GLY A 30 -18.73 15.41 5.80
CA GLY A 30 -19.05 16.83 5.92
C GLY A 30 -19.01 17.60 4.59
N VAL A 31 -18.94 16.89 3.44
CA VAL A 31 -19.09 17.51 2.11
C VAL A 31 -20.58 17.66 1.81
N PRO A 32 -21.05 18.85 1.35
CA PRO A 32 -22.46 19.05 1.05
C PRO A 32 -22.98 18.05 0.02
N GLU A 33 -24.18 17.52 0.26
CA GLU A 33 -24.80 16.50 -0.60
C GLU A 33 -24.95 16.96 -2.07
N ALA A 34 -25.24 18.25 -2.31
CA ALA A 34 -25.31 18.82 -3.65
C ALA A 34 -23.96 18.77 -4.40
N GLU A 35 -22.85 18.98 -3.67
CA GLU A 35 -21.51 18.85 -4.24
C GLU A 35 -21.19 17.39 -4.55
N LEU A 36 -21.53 16.46 -3.65
CA LEU A 36 -21.33 15.03 -3.88
C LEU A 36 -22.15 14.50 -5.05
N ARG A 37 -23.41 14.93 -5.19
CA ARG A 37 -24.23 14.61 -6.36
C ARG A 37 -23.59 15.11 -7.65
N SER A 38 -22.97 16.30 -7.63
CA SER A 38 -22.25 16.83 -8.78
C SER A 38 -21.04 15.95 -9.13
N VAL A 39 -20.28 15.51 -8.12
CA VAL A 39 -19.13 14.59 -8.32
C VAL A 39 -19.58 13.25 -8.88
N VAL A 40 -20.63 12.65 -8.30
CA VAL A 40 -21.24 11.40 -8.81
C VAL A 40 -21.74 11.55 -10.25
N SER A 41 -22.17 12.75 -10.64
CA SER A 41 -22.61 13.07 -12.00
C SER A 41 -21.46 13.39 -12.98
N GLY A 42 -20.20 13.21 -12.57
CA GLY A 42 -19.02 13.36 -13.43
C GLY A 42 -18.23 14.65 -13.23
N ARG A 43 -18.59 15.52 -12.28
CA ARG A 43 -17.75 16.67 -11.94
C ARG A 43 -16.47 16.19 -11.25
N ALA A 44 -15.31 16.64 -11.74
CA ALA A 44 -14.04 16.33 -11.08
C ALA A 44 -14.04 16.85 -9.62
N PRO A 45 -13.64 16.02 -8.64
CA PRO A 45 -13.57 16.44 -7.24
C PRO A 45 -12.39 17.41 -7.02
N SER A 46 -12.55 18.34 -6.09
CA SER A 46 -11.44 19.19 -5.63
C SER A 46 -10.57 18.47 -4.61
N ALA A 47 -9.32 18.91 -4.43
CA ALA A 47 -8.43 18.39 -3.39
C ALA A 47 -9.07 18.43 -1.98
N ALA A 48 -9.70 19.55 -1.62
CA ALA A 48 -10.37 19.69 -0.33
C ALA A 48 -11.56 18.73 -0.16
N GLN A 49 -12.26 18.36 -1.24
CA GLN A 49 -13.30 17.33 -1.19
C GLN A 49 -12.68 15.95 -0.98
N LEU A 50 -11.59 15.64 -1.66
CA LEU A 50 -10.88 14.36 -1.51
C LEU A 50 -10.32 14.19 -0.09
N ASP A 51 -9.73 15.23 0.49
CA ASP A 51 -9.22 15.21 1.88
C ASP A 51 -10.32 14.91 2.90
N LYS A 52 -11.52 15.44 2.69
CA LYS A 52 -12.70 15.17 3.54
C LYS A 52 -13.31 13.79 3.29
N LEU A 53 -13.31 13.33 2.04
CA LEU A 53 -13.89 12.03 1.66
C LEU A 53 -13.01 10.86 2.09
N ALA A 54 -11.68 11.02 2.06
CA ALA A 54 -10.74 9.96 2.37
C ALA A 54 -11.01 9.26 3.72
N PRO A 55 -11.09 9.96 4.87
CA PRO A 55 -11.38 9.31 6.15
C PRO A 55 -12.78 8.68 6.18
N ALA A 56 -13.80 9.32 5.60
CA ALA A 56 -15.16 8.78 5.53
C ALA A 56 -15.22 7.47 4.71
N LEU A 57 -14.37 7.36 3.71
CA LEU A 57 -14.24 6.17 2.87
C LEU A 57 -13.17 5.19 3.39
N GLY A 58 -12.48 5.49 4.50
CA GLY A 58 -11.43 4.63 5.04
C GLY A 58 -10.17 4.53 4.17
N PHE A 59 -9.91 5.52 3.31
CA PHE A 59 -8.68 5.62 2.53
C PHE A 59 -7.72 6.64 3.14
N HIS A 60 -6.44 6.49 2.80
CA HIS A 60 -5.51 7.59 2.94
C HIS A 60 -5.80 8.66 1.90
N ALA A 61 -5.72 9.95 2.29
CA ALA A 61 -5.98 11.07 1.38
C ALA A 61 -5.13 11.00 0.10
N ALA A 62 -3.83 10.74 0.23
CA ALA A 62 -2.93 10.59 -0.92
C ALA A 62 -3.38 9.48 -1.88
N ASP A 63 -3.93 8.38 -1.38
CA ASP A 63 -4.43 7.28 -2.21
C ASP A 63 -5.68 7.71 -2.97
N LEU A 64 -6.59 8.42 -2.30
CA LEU A 64 -7.82 8.90 -2.94
C LEU A 64 -7.53 9.92 -4.04
N HIS A 65 -6.49 10.76 -3.89
CA HIS A 65 -6.00 11.64 -4.95
C HIS A 65 -5.54 10.86 -6.18
N VAL A 66 -4.71 9.83 -6.00
CA VAL A 66 -4.25 8.98 -7.12
C VAL A 66 -5.42 8.22 -7.76
N ILE A 67 -6.38 7.73 -6.95
CA ILE A 67 -7.60 7.08 -7.45
C ILE A 67 -8.46 8.06 -8.25
N ALA A 68 -8.58 9.31 -7.82
CA ALA A 68 -9.31 10.37 -8.53
C ALA A 68 -8.54 10.97 -9.71
N ASP A 69 -7.27 10.58 -9.90
CA ASP A 69 -6.35 11.17 -10.88
C ASP A 69 -6.17 12.68 -10.71
N VAL A 70 -6.21 13.12 -9.45
CA VAL A 70 -5.96 14.49 -9.03
C VAL A 70 -4.55 14.56 -8.46
N PRO A 71 -3.74 15.60 -8.79
CA PRO A 71 -2.41 15.74 -8.22
C PRO A 71 -2.42 15.65 -6.69
N VAL A 72 -1.48 14.88 -6.15
CA VAL A 72 -1.28 14.76 -4.71
C VAL A 72 -0.59 16.03 -4.22
N PRO A 73 -1.16 16.78 -3.26
CA PRO A 73 -0.52 17.98 -2.69
C PRO A 73 0.91 17.68 -2.23
N GLU A 74 1.87 18.57 -2.49
CA GLU A 74 3.31 18.38 -2.20
C GLU A 74 3.65 18.03 -0.75
N VAL A 75 2.72 18.27 0.18
CA VAL A 75 2.85 17.92 1.60
C VAL A 75 2.61 16.42 1.86
N LEU A 76 1.92 15.72 0.97
CA LEU A 76 1.48 14.34 1.11
C LEU A 76 2.31 13.23 0.41
N PRO A 77 3.12 13.45 -0.65
CA PRO A 77 3.93 12.40 -1.25
C PRO A 77 5.09 11.97 -0.34
N PRO A 78 5.71 10.81 -0.62
CA PRO A 78 6.97 10.46 0.00
C PRO A 78 8.01 11.54 -0.17
N ARG A 79 8.72 11.80 0.92
CA ARG A 79 9.71 12.89 0.98
C ARG A 79 11.14 12.40 0.78
N GLY A 80 11.36 11.09 0.87
CA GLY A 80 12.68 10.47 0.79
C GLY A 80 13.02 9.94 -0.60
N SER A 81 14.32 9.96 -0.91
CA SER A 81 14.91 9.20 -2.00
C SER A 81 14.59 7.69 -1.88
N ALA A 82 14.26 7.05 -3.03
CA ALA A 82 13.86 5.65 -3.25
C ALA A 82 14.20 4.62 -2.12
N ALA A 83 13.43 4.61 -1.03
CA ALA A 83 13.68 3.75 0.13
C ALA A 83 13.20 2.30 -0.09
N GLY A 84 12.61 1.97 -1.24
CA GLY A 84 11.89 0.72 -1.46
C GLY A 84 12.65 -0.56 -1.09
N SER A 85 13.95 -0.65 -1.40
CA SER A 85 14.76 -1.81 -0.99
C SER A 85 14.92 -1.91 0.53
N ALA A 86 15.09 -0.78 1.22
CA ALA A 86 15.18 -0.73 2.67
C ALA A 86 13.82 -1.04 3.32
N VAL A 87 12.72 -0.51 2.77
CA VAL A 87 11.35 -0.80 3.23
C VAL A 87 11.05 -2.29 3.12
N VAL A 88 11.37 -2.91 1.99
CA VAL A 88 11.19 -4.36 1.80
C VAL A 88 12.00 -5.16 2.82
N ALA A 89 13.22 -4.75 3.13
CA ALA A 89 14.05 -5.42 4.12
C ALA A 89 13.46 -5.28 5.54
N LEU A 90 13.03 -4.06 5.90
CA LEU A 90 12.38 -3.78 7.18
C LEU A 90 11.11 -4.63 7.35
N VAL A 91 10.20 -4.66 6.36
CA VAL A 91 8.97 -5.46 6.42
C VAL A 91 9.29 -6.93 6.64
N ARG A 92 10.26 -7.48 5.91
CA ARG A 92 10.66 -8.89 6.07
C ARG A 92 11.15 -9.19 7.49
N ILE A 93 11.90 -8.27 8.10
CA ILE A 93 12.39 -8.41 9.48
C ILE A 93 11.23 -8.29 10.45
N ALA A 94 10.38 -7.26 10.31
CA ALA A 94 9.25 -7.04 11.19
C ALA A 94 8.29 -8.24 11.20
N MET A 95 8.04 -8.89 10.06
CA MET A 95 7.24 -10.12 9.99
C MET A 95 7.82 -11.31 10.77
N ALA A 96 9.12 -11.29 11.11
CA ALA A 96 9.77 -12.30 11.93
C ALA A 96 9.69 -12.00 13.44
N LEU A 97 9.32 -10.77 13.82
CA LEU A 97 9.26 -10.33 15.22
C LEU A 97 7.90 -10.67 15.86
N PRO A 98 7.85 -10.96 17.18
CA PRO A 98 6.62 -11.05 17.96
C PRO A 98 5.89 -9.70 18.03
N PRO A 99 4.59 -9.70 18.37
CA PRO A 99 3.77 -8.50 18.38
C PRO A 99 4.34 -7.33 19.19
N GLU A 100 4.96 -7.57 20.35
CA GLU A 100 5.50 -6.49 21.19
C GLU A 100 6.69 -5.78 20.52
N GLN A 101 7.54 -6.56 19.83
CA GLN A 101 8.69 -6.03 19.09
C GLN A 101 8.25 -5.34 17.80
N ARG A 102 7.21 -5.84 17.11
CA ARG A 102 6.63 -5.10 15.98
C ARG A 102 6.01 -3.78 16.41
N ALA A 103 5.35 -3.73 17.56
CA ALA A 103 4.84 -2.49 18.14
C ALA A 103 5.98 -1.49 18.47
N LEU A 104 7.15 -1.98 18.91
CA LEU A 104 8.34 -1.14 19.06
C LEU A 104 8.81 -0.56 17.73
N VAL A 105 8.90 -1.38 16.67
CA VAL A 105 9.25 -0.92 15.32
C VAL A 105 8.27 0.15 14.81
N GLN A 106 6.97 -0.07 15.00
CA GLN A 106 5.93 0.90 14.62
C GLN A 106 6.12 2.24 15.34
N ARG A 107 6.37 2.22 16.66
CA ARG A 107 6.64 3.43 17.44
C ARG A 107 7.91 4.13 16.98
N LEU A 108 8.96 3.38 16.63
CA LEU A 108 10.21 3.96 16.17
C LEU A 108 10.00 4.72 14.85
N VAL A 109 9.26 4.14 13.90
CA VAL A 109 8.86 4.81 12.66
C VAL A 109 8.05 6.08 12.94
N ASP A 110 7.10 6.03 13.87
CA ASP A 110 6.27 7.18 14.23
C ASP A 110 7.07 8.32 14.92
N GLN A 111 8.21 8.00 15.53
CA GLN A 111 9.08 8.95 16.23
C GLN A 111 10.17 9.55 15.35
N MET A 112 10.35 9.05 14.11
CA MET A 112 11.36 9.59 13.21
C MET A 112 11.03 11.04 12.84
N PRO A 113 12.00 11.97 12.97
CA PRO A 113 11.78 13.34 12.55
C PRO A 113 11.53 13.40 11.05
N LEU A 114 10.66 14.31 10.63
CA LEU A 114 10.49 14.59 9.21
C LEU A 114 11.71 15.37 8.73
N GLU A 115 12.62 14.70 8.04
CA GLU A 115 13.77 15.32 7.40
C GLU A 115 13.34 15.93 6.07
N LEU A 116 13.72 17.19 5.85
CA LEU A 116 13.59 17.86 4.56
C LEU A 116 14.78 17.41 3.71
N GLU A 117 14.63 16.35 2.92
CA GLU A 117 15.58 16.06 1.84
C GLU A 117 15.33 17.03 0.68
N GLU A 118 16.41 17.52 0.08
CA GLU A 118 16.33 18.21 -1.20
C GLU A 118 15.67 17.27 -2.23
N PRO A 119 14.72 17.76 -3.05
CA PRO A 119 14.08 16.94 -4.06
C PRO A 119 15.13 16.21 -4.91
N SER A 120 15.00 14.89 -5.02
CA SER A 120 15.83 14.12 -5.95
C SER A 120 15.74 14.75 -7.34
N SER A 121 16.87 14.87 -8.03
CA SER A 121 16.93 15.51 -9.36
C SER A 121 16.14 14.76 -10.44
N ALA A 122 15.77 13.50 -10.19
CA ALA A 122 14.91 12.72 -11.08
C ALA A 122 13.52 12.53 -10.44
N PRO A 123 12.43 12.98 -11.11
CA PRO A 123 11.10 12.69 -10.62
C PRO A 123 10.86 11.17 -10.59
N PRO A 124 10.09 10.65 -9.61
CA PRO A 124 9.72 9.25 -9.59
C PRO A 124 9.05 8.86 -10.91
N TYR A 125 9.40 7.69 -11.44
CA TYR A 125 8.73 7.16 -12.63
C TYR A 125 7.27 6.84 -12.30
N VAL A 126 6.33 7.51 -12.97
CA VAL A 126 4.88 7.33 -12.83
C VAL A 126 4.33 6.78 -14.14
N PHE A 127 3.45 5.78 -14.04
CA PHE A 127 2.74 5.26 -15.21
C PHE A 127 1.54 6.15 -15.53
N ASP A 128 1.29 6.41 -16.81
CA ASP A 128 0.14 7.20 -17.25
C ASP A 128 -1.18 6.44 -17.01
N GLN A 129 -2.03 6.96 -16.11
CA GLN A 129 -3.32 6.34 -15.78
C GLN A 129 -4.37 6.49 -16.87
N HIS A 130 -4.28 7.53 -17.70
CA HIS A 130 -5.18 7.74 -18.83
C HIS A 130 -4.90 6.72 -19.92
N GLU A 131 -3.63 6.42 -20.20
CA GLU A 131 -3.25 5.42 -21.21
C GLU A 131 -3.38 3.97 -20.71
N ALA A 132 -2.90 3.69 -19.50
CA ALA A 132 -2.75 2.32 -19.01
C ALA A 132 -3.81 1.87 -17.99
N GLY A 133 -4.72 2.77 -17.59
CA GLY A 133 -5.89 2.47 -16.78
C GLY A 133 -5.56 2.07 -15.34
N PHE A 134 -6.37 1.16 -14.78
CA PHE A 134 -6.25 0.74 -13.37
C PHE A 134 -4.92 0.07 -13.03
N GLY A 135 -4.24 -0.56 -13.99
CA GLY A 135 -2.92 -1.15 -13.76
C GLY A 135 -1.88 -0.09 -13.39
N ALA A 136 -1.88 1.04 -14.11
CA ALA A 136 -1.06 2.20 -13.75
C ALA A 136 -1.44 2.75 -12.38
N MET A 137 -2.72 2.95 -12.09
CA MET A 137 -3.20 3.44 -10.80
C MET A 137 -2.66 2.59 -9.63
N LEU A 138 -2.81 1.27 -9.68
CA LEU A 138 -2.38 0.37 -8.59
C LEU A 138 -0.85 0.38 -8.41
N VAL A 139 -0.11 0.38 -9.51
CA VAL A 139 1.36 0.43 -9.44
C VAL A 139 1.83 1.81 -8.96
N ASN A 140 1.17 2.90 -9.34
CA ASN A 140 1.47 4.25 -8.85
C ASN A 140 1.18 4.40 -7.35
N LEU A 141 0.11 3.80 -6.83
CA LEU A 141 -0.15 3.79 -5.38
C LEU A 141 0.98 3.12 -4.60
N LEU A 142 1.53 2.00 -5.08
CA LEU A 142 2.65 1.33 -4.40
C LEU A 142 4.01 2.00 -4.68
N CYS A 143 4.34 2.32 -5.92
CA CYS A 143 5.61 2.97 -6.27
C CYS A 143 5.68 4.38 -5.68
N GLY A 144 4.63 5.17 -5.92
CA GLY A 144 4.53 6.58 -5.57
C GLY A 144 4.08 6.79 -4.14
N ASN A 145 2.93 6.27 -3.69
CA ASN A 145 2.42 6.62 -2.35
C ASN A 145 3.04 5.82 -1.19
N ARG A 146 3.74 4.71 -1.47
CA ARG A 146 4.40 3.88 -0.44
C ARG A 146 5.92 4.01 -0.40
N ASN A 147 6.50 5.00 -1.09
CA ASN A 147 7.96 5.22 -1.14
C ASN A 147 8.74 3.97 -1.62
N LEU A 148 8.16 3.20 -2.54
CA LEU A 148 8.84 2.04 -3.10
C LEU A 148 9.69 2.40 -4.33
N HIS A 149 9.26 3.38 -5.14
CA HIS A 149 9.96 3.95 -6.32
C HIS A 149 10.48 2.94 -7.36
N SER A 150 10.13 1.65 -7.22
CA SER A 150 10.67 0.57 -8.04
C SER A 150 9.68 -0.56 -8.15
N VAL A 151 9.43 -0.99 -9.39
CA VAL A 151 8.59 -2.16 -9.69
C VAL A 151 9.16 -3.46 -9.10
N ALA A 152 10.48 -3.53 -8.86
CA ALA A 152 11.10 -4.66 -8.18
C ALA A 152 10.79 -4.65 -6.67
N ALA A 153 10.75 -3.47 -6.04
CA ALA A 153 10.32 -3.35 -4.65
C ALA A 153 8.82 -3.71 -4.52
N VAL A 154 7.97 -3.23 -5.43
CA VAL A 154 6.55 -3.61 -5.50
C VAL A 154 6.36 -5.12 -5.59
N ALA A 155 7.05 -5.78 -6.53
CA ALA A 155 7.00 -7.24 -6.68
C ALA A 155 7.36 -7.97 -5.38
N ARG A 156 8.39 -7.50 -4.67
CA ARG A 156 8.84 -8.11 -3.41
C ARG A 156 7.86 -7.86 -2.26
N VAL A 157 7.25 -6.67 -2.17
CA VAL A 157 6.21 -6.38 -1.17
C VAL A 157 4.99 -7.26 -1.39
N LEU A 158 4.53 -7.37 -2.65
CA LEU A 158 3.41 -8.27 -3.00
C LEU A 158 3.72 -9.71 -2.59
N ALA A 159 4.89 -10.22 -2.95
CA ALA A 159 5.29 -11.57 -2.57
C ALA A 159 5.35 -11.77 -1.04
N LEU A 160 5.87 -10.81 -0.28
CA LEU A 160 5.97 -10.92 1.19
C LEU A 160 4.60 -10.90 1.87
N LEU A 161 3.75 -9.94 1.50
CA LEU A 161 2.47 -9.70 2.17
C LEU A 161 1.37 -10.68 1.74
N THR A 162 1.54 -11.34 0.59
CA THR A 162 0.61 -12.39 0.12
C THR A 162 1.11 -13.80 0.39
N GLU A 163 2.18 -13.96 1.18
CA GLU A 163 2.82 -15.25 1.48
C GLU A 163 3.21 -16.03 0.21
N GLY A 164 3.70 -15.31 -0.80
CA GLY A 164 4.16 -15.89 -2.06
C GLY A 164 3.06 -16.22 -3.07
N ARG A 165 1.77 -16.03 -2.74
CA ARG A 165 0.67 -16.24 -3.72
C ARG A 165 0.82 -15.33 -4.93
N VAL A 166 1.05 -14.04 -4.70
CA VAL A 166 1.33 -13.07 -5.77
C VAL A 166 2.83 -12.90 -5.91
N TYR A 167 3.47 -13.90 -6.51
CA TYR A 167 4.90 -13.89 -6.83
C TYR A 167 5.13 -13.53 -8.30
N LEU A 168 5.43 -12.25 -8.55
CA LEU A 168 5.56 -11.71 -9.90
C LEU A 168 6.97 -11.17 -10.14
N ALA A 169 7.45 -11.28 -11.39
CA ALA A 169 8.67 -10.60 -11.81
C ALA A 169 8.46 -9.08 -11.90
N ALA A 170 9.53 -8.31 -11.72
CA ALA A 170 9.50 -6.85 -11.86
C ALA A 170 9.01 -6.39 -13.25
N SER A 171 9.35 -7.15 -14.31
CA SER A 171 8.86 -6.92 -15.67
C SER A 171 7.35 -7.10 -15.79
N THR A 172 6.77 -8.07 -15.07
CA THR A 172 5.32 -8.28 -15.02
C THR A 172 4.61 -7.12 -14.32
N ILE A 173 5.15 -6.62 -13.21
CA ILE A 173 4.63 -5.40 -12.55
C ILE A 173 4.71 -4.20 -13.51
N GLY A 174 5.82 -4.01 -14.21
CA GLY A 174 5.93 -2.98 -15.24
C GLY A 174 5.00 -3.20 -16.45
N GLY A 175 4.60 -4.44 -16.73
CA GLY A 175 3.59 -4.76 -17.74
C GLY A 175 2.18 -4.39 -17.28
N ILE A 176 1.85 -4.63 -16.00
CA ILE A 176 0.59 -4.23 -15.38
C ILE A 176 0.49 -2.70 -15.37
N GLY A 177 1.55 -2.01 -14.93
CA GLY A 177 1.59 -0.55 -14.92
C GLY A 177 1.42 0.09 -16.30
N ARG A 178 1.79 -0.60 -17.39
CA ARG A 178 1.59 -0.14 -18.78
C ARG A 178 0.30 -0.65 -19.42
N GLY A 179 -0.58 -1.32 -18.66
CA GLY A 179 -1.82 -1.90 -19.20
C GLY A 179 -1.60 -3.08 -20.18
N ARG A 180 -0.37 -3.59 -20.30
CA ARG A 180 -0.02 -4.70 -21.21
C ARG A 180 -0.28 -6.07 -20.60
N VAL A 181 -0.39 -6.13 -19.28
CA VAL A 181 -0.70 -7.35 -18.52
C VAL A 181 -2.02 -7.11 -17.78
N PRO A 182 -3.03 -8.00 -17.92
CA PRO A 182 -4.35 -7.77 -17.36
C PRO A 182 -4.36 -7.81 -15.82
N LEU A 183 -5.30 -7.08 -15.21
CA LEU A 183 -5.59 -7.24 -13.78
C LEU A 183 -6.58 -8.39 -13.57
N THR A 184 -6.12 -9.46 -12.93
CA THR A 184 -6.96 -10.59 -12.51
C THR A 184 -7.46 -10.36 -11.08
N ALA A 185 -8.48 -11.10 -10.64
CA ALA A 185 -8.98 -11.05 -9.26
C ALA A 185 -7.86 -11.27 -8.24
N GLU A 186 -7.03 -12.30 -8.43
CA GLU A 186 -5.88 -12.58 -7.55
C GLU A 186 -4.87 -11.42 -7.48
N ARG A 187 -4.64 -10.72 -8.59
CA ARG A 187 -3.76 -9.54 -8.61
C ARG A 187 -4.40 -8.40 -7.83
N VAL A 188 -5.70 -8.14 -8.02
CA VAL A 188 -6.42 -7.10 -7.27
C VAL A 188 -6.38 -7.40 -5.77
N GLU A 189 -6.59 -8.65 -5.35
CA GLU A 189 -6.44 -9.05 -3.95
C GLU A 189 -5.02 -8.80 -3.42
N GLY A 190 -3.99 -9.17 -4.18
CA GLY A 190 -2.61 -8.94 -3.77
C GLY A 190 -2.27 -7.46 -3.62
N PHE A 191 -2.69 -6.62 -4.57
CA PHE A 191 -2.55 -5.17 -4.46
C PHE A 191 -3.33 -4.62 -3.27
N ALA A 192 -4.55 -5.09 -3.03
CA ALA A 192 -5.35 -4.68 -1.88
C ALA A 192 -4.65 -4.99 -0.55
N THR A 193 -4.12 -6.21 -0.40
CA THR A 193 -3.31 -6.61 0.76
C THR A 193 -2.10 -5.70 0.94
N ALA A 194 -1.33 -5.42 -0.13
CA ALA A 194 -0.13 -4.59 -0.03
C ALA A 194 -0.43 -3.11 0.24
N LEU A 195 -1.59 -2.62 -0.20
CA LEU A 195 -2.03 -1.25 0.03
C LEU A 195 -2.69 -1.05 1.39
N GLY A 196 -3.12 -2.13 2.05
CA GLY A 196 -3.93 -2.06 3.27
C GLY A 196 -5.38 -1.61 3.01
N ILE A 197 -5.89 -1.87 1.80
CA ILE A 197 -7.25 -1.52 1.36
C ILE A 197 -8.09 -2.80 1.35
N PRO A 198 -9.37 -2.79 1.77
CA PRO A 198 -10.24 -3.95 1.62
C PRO A 198 -10.33 -4.42 0.16
N ALA A 199 -10.15 -5.72 -0.08
CA ALA A 199 -10.14 -6.26 -1.44
C ALA A 199 -11.45 -5.97 -2.20
N GLY A 200 -12.59 -6.02 -1.52
CA GLY A 200 -13.90 -5.68 -2.09
C GLY A 200 -13.99 -4.23 -2.57
N ASP A 201 -13.40 -3.29 -1.83
CA ASP A 201 -13.38 -1.89 -2.24
C ASP A 201 -12.51 -1.67 -3.48
N LEU A 202 -11.32 -2.29 -3.50
CA LEU A 202 -10.42 -2.17 -4.65
C LEU A 202 -11.00 -2.86 -5.89
N ALA A 203 -11.67 -3.99 -5.71
CA ALA A 203 -12.42 -4.69 -6.75
C ALA A 203 -13.57 -3.82 -7.30
N ALA A 204 -14.35 -3.19 -6.42
CA ALA A 204 -15.43 -2.28 -6.83
C ALA A 204 -14.89 -1.09 -7.64
N ILE A 205 -13.78 -0.47 -7.22
CA ILE A 205 -13.12 0.61 -7.95
C ILE A 205 -12.65 0.14 -9.32
N THR A 206 -11.91 -0.97 -9.37
CA THR A 206 -11.34 -1.50 -10.62
C THR A 206 -12.36 -2.16 -11.54
N GLY A 207 -13.56 -2.47 -11.05
CA GLY A 207 -14.59 -3.22 -11.77
C GLY A 207 -14.23 -4.69 -12.00
N VAL A 208 -13.28 -5.23 -11.22
CA VAL A 208 -12.88 -6.64 -11.29
C VAL A 208 -13.76 -7.43 -10.32
N GLU A 209 -14.41 -8.48 -10.82
CA GLU A 209 -15.16 -9.40 -9.97
C GLU A 209 -14.20 -10.30 -9.18
N LEU A 210 -14.37 -10.34 -7.86
CA LEU A 210 -13.67 -11.31 -7.01
C LEU A 210 -14.41 -12.65 -7.05
N GLY A 211 -13.68 -13.76 -6.96
CA GLY A 211 -14.28 -15.09 -6.78
C GLY A 211 -14.97 -15.24 -5.41
N GLU A 212 -15.65 -16.37 -5.18
CA GLU A 212 -16.37 -16.61 -3.92
C GLU A 212 -15.47 -16.48 -2.67
N ALA A 213 -16.04 -15.85 -1.64
CA ALA A 213 -15.47 -15.55 -0.32
C ALA A 213 -14.02 -15.06 -0.36
N SER A 214 -13.83 -13.75 -0.55
CA SER A 214 -12.57 -13.07 -0.23
C SER A 214 -12.04 -13.60 1.10
N ARG A 215 -10.82 -14.14 1.08
CA ARG A 215 -10.21 -14.70 2.29
C ARG A 215 -10.21 -13.65 3.41
N PRO A 216 -10.36 -14.08 4.67
CA PRO A 216 -10.19 -13.17 5.80
C PRO A 216 -8.86 -12.43 5.69
N CYS A 217 -8.88 -11.13 5.98
CA CYS A 217 -7.69 -10.31 5.99
C CYS A 217 -6.68 -10.88 7.00
N ASP A 218 -5.46 -11.19 6.55
CA ASP A 218 -4.37 -11.59 7.45
C ASP A 218 -3.99 -10.38 8.33
N PRO A 219 -4.15 -10.44 9.66
CA PRO A 219 -3.81 -9.34 10.54
C PRO A 219 -2.34 -8.91 10.44
N LEU A 220 -1.42 -9.85 10.22
CA LEU A 220 0.00 -9.54 10.08
C LEU A 220 0.26 -8.78 8.77
N ALA A 221 -0.29 -9.24 7.65
CA ALA A 221 -0.19 -8.52 6.38
C ALA A 221 -0.78 -7.11 6.47
N ALA A 222 -1.92 -6.93 7.14
CA ALA A 222 -2.52 -5.62 7.37
C ALA A 222 -1.61 -4.70 8.21
N GLU A 223 -1.03 -5.22 9.30
CA GLU A 223 -0.07 -4.49 10.15
C GLU A 223 1.15 -4.03 9.33
N MET A 224 1.67 -4.90 8.46
CA MET A 224 2.81 -4.60 7.62
C MET A 224 2.49 -3.66 6.46
N ALA A 225 1.28 -3.71 5.89
CA ALA A 225 0.82 -2.72 4.93
C ALA A 225 0.75 -1.32 5.59
N GLY A 226 0.32 -1.25 6.85
CA GLY A 226 0.40 -0.04 7.66
C GLY A 226 1.83 0.45 7.90
N LEU A 227 2.78 -0.46 8.14
CA LEU A 227 4.20 -0.11 8.25
C LEU A 227 4.74 0.47 6.94
N VAL A 228 4.45 -0.17 5.81
CA VAL A 228 4.83 0.29 4.47
C VAL A 228 4.26 1.70 4.20
N TRP A 229 3.02 1.95 4.60
CA TRP A 229 2.42 3.29 4.52
C TRP A 229 3.16 4.32 5.36
N LYS A 230 3.50 4.02 6.62
CA LYS A 230 4.21 4.97 7.51
C LYS A 230 5.62 5.28 7.02
N CYS A 231 6.33 4.30 6.48
CA CYS A 231 7.66 4.51 5.88
C CYS A 231 7.65 5.47 4.69
N ARG A 232 6.48 5.86 4.15
CA ARG A 232 6.41 6.79 3.03
C ARG A 232 7.09 8.14 3.33
N CYS A 233 7.02 8.59 4.58
CA CYS A 233 7.56 9.89 4.98
C CYS A 233 9.05 9.82 5.34
N LEU A 234 9.66 8.65 5.31
CA LEU A 234 11.04 8.44 5.77
C LEU A 234 12.03 8.42 4.62
N THR A 235 13.26 8.86 4.89
CA THR A 235 14.39 8.71 3.98
C THR A 235 14.90 7.27 3.96
N ALA A 236 15.67 6.89 2.94
CA ALA A 236 16.30 5.56 2.89
C ALA A 236 17.22 5.31 4.11
N ALA A 237 17.89 6.36 4.62
CA ALA A 237 18.73 6.28 5.80
C ALA A 237 17.91 6.03 7.07
N GLN A 238 16.80 6.75 7.25
CA GLN A 238 15.88 6.55 8.38
C GLN A 238 15.28 5.14 8.36
N VAL A 239 14.81 4.66 7.21
CA VAL A 239 14.32 3.28 7.08
C VAL A 239 15.43 2.27 7.37
N GLY A 240 16.67 2.56 6.95
CA GLY A 240 17.85 1.76 7.27
C GLY A 240 18.12 1.67 8.77
N TYR A 241 18.05 2.79 9.49
CA TYR A 241 18.20 2.83 10.94
C TYR A 241 17.13 1.98 11.64
N VAL A 242 15.85 2.17 11.30
CA VAL A 242 14.75 1.37 11.89
C VAL A 242 14.91 -0.12 11.58
N ARG A 243 15.38 -0.46 10.37
CA ARG A 243 15.69 -1.85 9.99
C ARG A 243 16.78 -2.44 10.88
N ASP A 244 17.85 -1.71 11.15
CA ASP A 244 18.98 -2.21 11.94
C ASP A 244 18.57 -2.40 13.41
N GLU A 245 17.76 -1.49 13.96
CA GLU A 245 17.13 -1.64 15.27
C GLU A 245 16.22 -2.88 15.33
N ALA A 246 15.35 -3.06 14.33
CA ALA A 246 14.49 -4.24 14.23
C ALA A 246 15.31 -5.54 14.09
N GLU A 247 16.45 -5.50 13.39
CA GLU A 247 17.34 -6.64 13.23
C GLU A 247 18.02 -7.03 14.54
N SER A 248 18.38 -6.05 15.38
CA SER A 248 18.99 -6.29 16.70
C SER A 248 18.08 -7.04 17.67
N MET A 249 16.76 -7.03 17.42
CA MET A 249 15.76 -7.75 18.22
C MET A 249 15.69 -9.24 17.88
N LEU A 250 16.26 -9.67 16.75
CA LEU A 250 16.34 -11.07 16.36
C LEU A 250 17.48 -11.77 17.10
N VAL A 251 17.27 -13.04 17.41
CA VAL A 251 18.28 -13.91 18.02
C VAL A 251 18.63 -15.06 17.07
N ALA A 252 19.83 -15.60 17.21
CA ALA A 252 20.26 -16.75 16.44
C ALA A 252 19.38 -17.96 16.80
N VAL A 253 18.86 -18.64 15.79
CA VAL A 253 18.11 -19.89 15.95
C VAL A 253 19.13 -21.01 16.21
N PRO A 254 19.01 -21.76 17.31
CA PRO A 254 19.82 -22.97 17.55
C PRO A 254 19.59 -24.01 16.44
N ASP A 255 20.64 -24.76 16.08
CA ASP A 255 20.58 -25.73 14.98
C ASP A 255 19.60 -26.90 15.26
N ASP A 256 19.26 -27.13 16.53
CA ASP A 256 18.35 -28.17 17.03
C ASP A 256 16.96 -27.64 17.41
N ALA A 257 16.68 -26.36 17.16
CA ALA A 257 15.42 -25.77 17.57
C ALA A 257 14.24 -26.27 16.71
N PRO A 258 13.11 -26.65 17.32
CA PRO A 258 11.92 -27.05 16.57
C PRO A 258 11.29 -25.85 15.85
N ASP A 259 10.88 -26.02 14.60
CA ASP A 259 10.26 -24.98 13.76
C ASP A 259 9.06 -24.29 14.45
N GLU A 260 8.32 -25.06 15.26
CA GLU A 260 7.14 -24.57 15.98
C GLU A 260 7.46 -23.57 17.09
N ALA A 261 8.69 -23.55 17.60
CA ALA A 261 9.12 -22.65 18.67
C ALA A 261 9.53 -21.26 18.18
N TRP A 262 9.52 -21.03 16.87
CA TRP A 262 9.99 -19.78 16.26
C TRP A 262 8.92 -19.16 15.37
N ASN A 263 8.95 -17.83 15.28
CA ASN A 263 8.20 -17.11 14.25
C ASN A 263 8.85 -17.35 12.88
N ARG A 264 8.61 -16.47 11.90
CA ARG A 264 9.31 -16.59 10.61
C ARG A 264 10.82 -16.44 10.84
N VAL A 265 11.59 -17.39 10.32
CA VAL A 265 13.07 -17.36 10.39
C VAL A 265 13.67 -16.86 9.07
N ARG A 266 14.86 -16.28 9.13
CA ARG A 266 15.61 -15.83 7.95
C ARG A 266 17.07 -16.27 8.02
N GLN A 267 17.61 -16.63 6.87
CA GLN A 267 19.02 -16.97 6.76
C GLN A 267 19.87 -15.71 6.53
N ARG A 268 20.99 -15.59 7.26
CA ARG A 268 21.99 -14.54 7.07
C ARG A 268 23.38 -15.12 7.38
N HIS A 269 24.32 -14.96 6.45
CA HIS A 269 25.69 -15.48 6.56
C HIS A 269 25.74 -16.97 6.95
N GLY A 270 24.83 -17.79 6.39
CA GLY A 270 24.75 -19.21 6.68
C GLY A 270 24.05 -19.58 8.01
N ARG A 271 23.66 -18.61 8.84
CA ARG A 271 22.96 -18.84 10.11
C ARG A 271 21.49 -18.41 10.06
N TRP A 272 20.62 -19.14 10.74
CA TRP A 272 19.21 -18.78 10.89
C TRP A 272 19.02 -17.80 12.05
N TRP A 273 18.20 -16.78 11.81
CA TRP A 273 17.83 -15.76 12.77
C TRP A 273 16.31 -15.63 12.82
N GLY A 274 15.76 -15.48 14.00
CA GLY A 274 14.32 -15.36 14.21
C GLY A 274 14.01 -14.76 15.57
N ALA A 275 12.73 -14.75 15.91
CA ALA A 275 12.29 -14.47 17.27
C ALA A 275 11.47 -15.65 17.80
N PRO A 276 11.72 -16.12 19.03
CA PRO A 276 10.96 -17.22 19.62
C PRO A 276 9.46 -16.88 19.70
N ARG A 277 8.60 -17.88 19.51
CA ARG A 277 7.20 -17.79 19.91
C ARG A 277 7.16 -17.92 21.43
N ARG A 278 6.68 -16.88 22.11
CA ARG A 278 6.41 -16.91 23.55
C ARG A 278 4.97 -17.31 23.78
#